data_AF-A0A1X7FS27-F1
#
_entry.id   AF-A0A1X7FS27-F1
#
_cell.length_a   1.000
_cell.length_b   1.000
_cell.length_c   1.000
_cell.angle_alpha   90.00
_cell.angle_beta   90.00
_cell.angle_gamma   90.00
#
_symmetry.space_group_name_H-M   'P 1'
#
loop_
_entity.id
_entity.type
_entity.pdbx_description
1 polymer ?
#
loop_
_entity_poly.entity_id
_entity_poly.type
_entity_poly.pdbx_seq_one_letter_code
_entity_poly.pdbx_strand_id
1 'polypeptide(L)'
;MSIDLTFRAGEATVFAAPGQVTDAMPEILIGRVDGPVGHAFANMMAQSKGHTAMFAIRACNQMVRPATIIVPKVTLKDMTTIDLFGGVVQSATADAIVDCLIEGILPKEQANELCIVSLVWIDPRCGTDSNLDKKDMYRTNYEATKLAVQRAMNNEPSVETLIANRHTIKHDMDDWS
;
A
#
# COMPACT_ATOMS: atom_id res chain seq x y z
N MET A 1 25.75 6.92 -8.57
CA MET A 1 25.03 6.08 -9.55
C MET A 1 23.58 6.04 -9.11
N SER A 2 22.63 6.35 -9.99
CA SER A 2 21.22 6.18 -9.66
C SER A 2 20.91 4.69 -9.56
N ILE A 3 20.15 4.28 -8.56
CA ILE A 3 19.77 2.87 -8.41
C ILE A 3 18.82 2.53 -9.57
N ASP A 4 19.10 1.45 -10.30
CA ASP A 4 18.17 0.95 -11.30
C ASP A 4 17.03 0.20 -10.59
N LEU A 5 15.89 0.87 -10.47
CA LEU A 5 14.68 0.37 -9.83
C LEU A 5 13.69 -0.10 -10.91
N THR A 6 14.07 -1.11 -11.68
CA THR A 6 13.18 -1.70 -12.70
C THR A 6 11.92 -2.31 -12.06
N PHE A 7 12.09 -3.04 -10.96
CA PHE A 7 10.99 -3.71 -10.25
C PHE A 7 11.39 -3.99 -8.81
N ARG A 8 10.56 -3.58 -7.86
CA ARG A 8 10.62 -3.92 -6.43
C ARG A 8 9.24 -4.25 -5.93
N ALA A 9 9.15 -5.22 -5.04
CA ALA A 9 7.92 -5.66 -4.42
C ALA A 9 8.07 -5.69 -2.91
N GLY A 10 7.05 -5.27 -2.19
CA GLY A 10 7.00 -5.33 -0.74
C GLY A 10 5.57 -5.44 -0.24
N GLU A 11 5.43 -6.03 0.94
CA GLU A 11 4.17 -6.13 1.66
C GLU A 11 4.39 -5.77 3.13
N ALA A 12 3.31 -5.38 3.79
CA ALA A 12 3.27 -5.34 5.24
C ALA A 12 1.85 -5.56 5.74
N THR A 13 1.74 -6.07 6.96
CA THR A 13 0.51 -6.08 7.75
C THR A 13 0.74 -5.25 9.00
N VAL A 14 -0.15 -4.29 9.26
CA VAL A 14 -0.23 -3.62 10.57
C VAL A 14 -1.60 -3.89 11.16
N PHE A 15 -1.59 -4.53 12.32
CA PHE A 15 -2.80 -4.88 13.04
C PHE A 15 -3.42 -3.65 13.72
N ALA A 16 -4.75 -3.69 13.78
CA ALA A 16 -5.62 -2.75 14.44
C ALA A 16 -5.35 -2.69 15.95
N ALA A 17 -5.73 -1.58 16.57
CA ALA A 17 -5.84 -1.52 18.02
C ALA A 17 -6.87 -2.56 18.53
N PRO A 18 -6.75 -3.05 19.78
CA PRO A 18 -7.72 -4.00 20.32
C PRO A 18 -9.17 -3.52 20.20
N GLY A 19 -10.02 -4.36 19.62
CA GLY A 19 -11.45 -4.06 19.42
C GLY A 19 -11.77 -3.23 18.17
N GLN A 20 -10.78 -2.92 17.34
CA GLN A 20 -10.98 -2.28 16.04
C GLN A 20 -10.93 -3.29 14.88
N VAL A 21 -11.46 -2.89 13.73
CA VAL A 21 -11.49 -3.67 12.47
C VAL A 21 -10.70 -2.97 11.37
N THR A 22 -9.60 -2.31 11.75
CA THR A 22 -8.85 -1.35 10.95
C THR A 22 -7.53 -1.92 10.44
N ASP A 23 -7.35 -3.24 10.45
CA ASP A 23 -6.16 -3.91 9.93
C ASP A 23 -5.87 -3.47 8.49
N ALA A 24 -4.60 -3.26 8.17
CA ALA A 24 -4.17 -2.81 6.84
C ALA A 24 -3.11 -3.74 6.28
N MET A 25 -3.31 -4.17 5.02
CA MET A 25 -2.40 -5.07 4.31
C MET A 25 -2.13 -4.58 2.88
N PRO A 26 -1.27 -3.56 2.70
CA PRO A 26 -0.82 -3.14 1.38
C PRO A 26 0.16 -4.15 0.76
N GLU A 27 -0.01 -4.41 -0.53
CA GLU A 27 1.01 -4.96 -1.43
C GLU A 27 1.46 -3.85 -2.38
N ILE A 28 2.77 -3.66 -2.50
CA ILE A 28 3.36 -2.55 -3.23
C ILE A 28 4.28 -3.06 -4.32
N LEU A 29 4.12 -2.53 -5.52
CA LEU A 29 5.12 -2.56 -6.59
C LEU A 29 5.69 -1.17 -6.79
N ILE A 30 7.01 -1.07 -6.89
CA ILE A 30 7.74 0.17 -7.21
C ILE A 30 8.61 -0.10 -8.42
N GLY A 31 8.58 0.76 -9.41
CA GLY A 31 9.47 0.63 -10.55
C GLY A 31 9.45 1.81 -11.50
N ARG A 32 10.32 1.77 -12.51
CA ARG A 32 10.43 2.83 -13.52
C ARG A 32 9.14 3.00 -14.33
N VAL A 33 8.83 4.26 -14.67
CA VAL A 33 7.67 4.63 -15.51
C VAL A 33 7.76 4.10 -16.95
N ASP A 34 8.98 3.85 -17.45
CA ASP A 34 9.24 3.24 -18.75
C ASP A 34 9.45 1.71 -18.68
N GLY A 35 9.20 1.13 -17.50
CA GLY A 35 9.37 -0.30 -17.22
C GLY A 35 8.05 -1.06 -17.07
N PRO A 36 8.11 -2.33 -16.63
CA PRO A 36 6.94 -3.18 -16.46
C PRO A 36 5.93 -2.61 -15.44
N VAL A 37 6.40 -1.94 -14.38
CA VAL A 37 5.52 -1.30 -13.40
C VAL A 37 4.79 -0.12 -14.02
N GLY A 38 5.46 0.69 -14.84
CA GLY A 38 4.84 1.79 -15.59
C GLY A 38 3.76 1.31 -16.57
N HIS A 39 4.00 0.20 -17.29
CA HIS A 39 2.98 -0.41 -18.14
C HIS A 39 1.76 -0.90 -17.34
N ALA A 40 1.98 -1.57 -16.21
CA ALA A 40 0.89 -2.01 -15.34
C ALA A 40 0.09 -0.82 -14.79
N PHE A 41 0.78 0.22 -14.32
CA PHE A 41 0.19 1.46 -13.84
C PHE A 41 -0.69 2.12 -14.91
N ALA A 42 -0.20 2.24 -16.15
CA ALA A 42 -0.95 2.84 -17.25
C ALA A 42 -2.21 2.04 -17.59
N ASN A 43 -2.12 0.70 -17.58
CA ASN A 43 -3.28 -0.16 -17.83
C ASN A 43 -4.36 -0.05 -16.74
N MET A 44 -3.96 0.20 -15.49
CA MET A 44 -4.91 0.39 -14.37
C MET A 44 -5.71 1.69 -14.45
N MET A 45 -5.39 2.60 -15.38
CA MET A 45 -6.28 3.72 -15.69
C MET A 45 -7.64 3.22 -16.25
N ALA A 46 -7.67 2.03 -16.85
CA ALA A 46 -8.91 1.34 -17.15
C ALA A 46 -9.58 0.86 -15.85
N GLN A 47 -10.83 1.29 -15.65
CA GLN A 47 -11.54 1.04 -14.40
C GLN A 47 -12.29 -0.30 -14.42
N SER A 48 -12.26 -0.98 -13.28
CA SER A 48 -13.03 -2.20 -13.04
C SER A 48 -14.13 -1.96 -12.01
N LYS A 49 -15.34 -2.49 -12.28
CA LYS A 49 -16.47 -2.33 -11.36
C LYS A 49 -16.13 -2.91 -9.98
N GLY A 50 -16.28 -2.08 -8.95
CA GLY A 50 -16.00 -2.45 -7.55
C GLY A 50 -14.52 -2.48 -7.16
N HIS A 51 -13.60 -2.28 -8.11
CA HIS A 51 -12.15 -2.21 -7.87
C HIS A 51 -11.58 -0.97 -8.54
N THR A 52 -12.11 0.19 -8.15
CA THR A 52 -11.73 1.47 -8.72
C THR A 52 -10.28 1.78 -8.37
N ALA A 53 -9.46 1.96 -9.40
CA ALA A 53 -8.07 2.37 -9.28
C ALA A 53 -7.99 3.90 -9.37
N MET A 54 -7.31 4.53 -8.43
CA MET A 54 -7.21 6.00 -8.37
C MET A 54 -5.85 6.45 -7.88
N PHE A 55 -5.45 7.67 -8.23
CA PHE A 55 -4.20 8.22 -7.73
C PHE A 55 -4.25 8.42 -6.21
N ALA A 56 -3.11 8.18 -5.54
CA ALA A 56 -2.92 8.68 -4.19
C ALA A 56 -2.68 10.19 -4.25
N ILE A 57 -3.50 10.96 -3.55
CA ILE A 57 -3.40 12.41 -3.47
C ILE A 57 -3.46 12.83 -2.00
N ARG A 58 -2.68 13.85 -1.63
CA ARG A 58 -2.75 14.48 -0.29
C ARG A 58 -4.01 15.32 -0.14
N ALA A 59 -4.41 15.96 -1.22
CA ALA A 59 -5.61 16.76 -1.38
C ALA A 59 -5.91 16.89 -2.88
N CYS A 60 -7.07 17.46 -3.23
CA CYS A 60 -7.36 17.83 -4.61
C CYS A 60 -6.21 18.70 -5.17
N ASN A 61 -5.73 18.36 -6.37
CA ASN A 61 -4.60 19.02 -7.04
C ASN A 61 -3.25 18.88 -6.31
N GLN A 62 -3.10 17.89 -5.42
CA GLN A 62 -1.85 17.58 -4.70
C GLN A 62 -1.53 16.08 -4.79
N MET A 63 -1.30 15.59 -6.02
CA MET A 63 -0.89 14.20 -6.26
C MET A 63 0.53 13.96 -5.73
N VAL A 64 0.75 12.81 -5.09
CA VAL A 64 2.08 12.46 -4.56
C VAL A 64 3.05 12.06 -5.67
N ARG A 65 4.35 12.15 -5.35
CA ARG A 65 5.44 11.54 -6.13
C ARG A 65 6.18 10.54 -5.25
N PRO A 66 6.68 9.41 -5.78
CA PRO A 66 6.42 8.88 -7.12
C PRO A 66 4.94 8.69 -7.42
N ALA A 67 4.57 8.76 -8.70
CA ALA A 67 3.16 8.65 -9.09
C ALA A 67 2.61 7.33 -8.55
N THR A 68 1.60 7.40 -7.70
CA THR A 68 1.11 6.24 -6.95
C THR A 68 -0.35 6.01 -7.29
N ILE A 69 -0.70 4.78 -7.68
CA ILE A 69 -2.09 4.34 -7.86
C ILE A 69 -2.45 3.38 -6.72
N ILE A 70 -3.61 3.61 -6.12
CA ILE A 70 -4.19 2.74 -5.10
C ILE A 70 -5.37 1.97 -5.69
N VAL A 71 -5.45 0.69 -5.36
CA VAL A 71 -6.52 -0.21 -5.82
C VAL A 71 -6.99 -1.06 -4.64
N PRO A 72 -8.29 -1.18 -4.38
CA PRO A 72 -8.77 -2.01 -3.28
C PRO A 72 -8.59 -3.50 -3.63
N LYS A 73 -8.14 -4.33 -2.67
CA LYS A 73 -8.09 -5.79 -2.84
C LYS A 73 -9.46 -6.46 -2.69
N VAL A 74 -10.40 -5.76 -2.06
CA VAL A 74 -11.78 -6.22 -1.85
C VAL A 74 -12.74 -5.38 -2.66
N THR A 75 -13.82 -6.00 -3.14
CA THR A 75 -14.87 -5.28 -3.86
C THR A 75 -15.49 -4.21 -2.96
N LEU A 76 -15.41 -2.95 -3.38
CA LEU A 76 -16.13 -1.83 -2.76
C LEU A 76 -17.60 -1.91 -3.16
N LYS A 77 -18.50 -2.12 -2.18
CA LYS A 77 -19.94 -2.41 -2.42
C LYS A 77 -20.88 -1.26 -2.08
N ASP A 78 -20.47 -0.36 -1.20
CA ASP A 78 -21.31 0.71 -0.66
C ASP A 78 -20.53 2.02 -0.52
N MET A 79 -21.27 3.12 -0.38
CA MET A 79 -20.69 4.46 -0.26
C MET A 79 -19.80 4.61 0.98
N THR A 80 -20.14 3.97 2.10
CA THR A 80 -19.33 4.02 3.33
C THR A 80 -17.92 3.52 3.06
N THR A 81 -17.80 2.35 2.44
CA THR A 81 -16.50 1.74 2.14
C THR A 81 -15.75 2.53 1.06
N ILE A 82 -16.47 3.07 0.06
CA ILE A 82 -15.91 3.97 -0.96
C ILE A 82 -15.31 5.23 -0.30
N ASP A 83 -16.03 5.85 0.63
CA ASP A 83 -15.59 7.07 1.32
C ASP A 83 -14.42 6.79 2.28
N LEU A 84 -14.39 5.63 2.93
CA LEU A 84 -13.25 5.22 3.75
C LEU A 84 -12.00 5.00 2.89
N PHE A 85 -12.14 4.33 1.75
CA PHE A 85 -11.03 4.07 0.83
C PHE A 85 -10.53 5.35 0.15
N GLY A 86 -11.44 6.19 -0.34
CA GLY A 86 -11.15 7.49 -0.95
C GLY A 86 -10.78 8.60 0.03
N GLY A 87 -11.01 8.41 1.32
CA GLY A 87 -10.68 9.36 2.36
C GLY A 87 -9.47 8.93 3.18
N VAL A 88 -9.72 8.11 4.19
CA VAL A 88 -8.72 7.76 5.21
C VAL A 88 -7.58 6.94 4.63
N VAL A 89 -7.90 5.91 3.82
CA VAL A 89 -6.87 5.06 3.21
C VAL A 89 -6.02 5.86 2.22
N GLN A 90 -6.66 6.60 1.30
CA GLN A 90 -5.95 7.42 0.32
C GLN A 90 -5.02 8.45 0.97
N SER A 91 -5.51 9.17 1.98
CA SER A 91 -4.72 10.19 2.66
C SER A 91 -3.54 9.59 3.44
N ALA A 92 -3.75 8.48 4.15
CA ALA A 92 -2.70 7.76 4.88
C ALA A 92 -1.62 7.20 3.95
N THR A 93 -2.01 6.58 2.83
CA THR A 93 -1.06 6.12 1.81
C THR A 93 -0.28 7.29 1.23
N ALA A 94 -0.96 8.41 0.90
CA ALA A 94 -0.31 9.58 0.35
C ALA A 94 0.71 10.21 1.32
N ASP A 95 0.37 10.31 2.62
CA ASP A 95 1.31 10.76 3.65
C ASP A 95 2.53 9.83 3.77
N ALA A 96 2.31 8.52 3.79
CA ALA A 96 3.39 7.54 3.89
C ALA A 96 4.37 7.66 2.72
N ILE A 97 3.89 7.88 1.49
CA ILE A 97 4.76 8.09 0.31
C ILE A 97 5.58 9.38 0.44
N VAL A 98 4.96 10.48 0.88
CA VAL A 98 5.66 11.77 1.08
C VAL A 98 6.72 11.63 2.17
N ASP A 99 6.41 10.97 3.28
CA ASP A 99 7.37 10.75 4.36
C ASP A 99 8.51 9.82 3.94
N CYS A 100 8.24 8.80 3.12
CA CYS A 100 9.29 7.97 2.51
C CYS A 100 10.29 8.79 1.69
N LEU A 101 9.84 9.86 1.00
CA LEU A 101 10.74 10.79 0.34
C LEU A 101 11.52 11.62 1.36
N ILE A 102 10.85 12.17 2.38
CA ILE A 102 11.49 13.00 3.42
C ILE A 102 12.63 12.24 4.09
N GLU A 103 12.39 10.98 4.45
CA GLU A 103 13.30 10.10 5.16
C GLU A 103 14.36 9.42 4.26
N GLY A 104 14.25 9.60 2.94
CA GLY A 104 15.20 9.02 1.98
C GLY A 104 15.02 7.53 1.73
N ILE A 105 13.91 6.94 2.15
CA ILE A 105 13.49 5.57 1.77
C ILE A 105 13.26 5.52 0.26
N LEU A 106 12.57 6.54 -0.26
CA LEU A 106 12.41 6.76 -1.70
C LEU A 106 13.40 7.85 -2.17
N PRO A 107 14.11 7.63 -3.28
CA PRO A 107 15.05 8.61 -3.80
C PRO A 107 14.32 9.82 -4.42
N LYS A 108 14.44 11.00 -3.79
CA LYS A 108 13.84 12.26 -4.26
C LYS A 108 14.16 12.57 -5.72
N GLU A 109 15.41 12.35 -6.12
CA GLU A 109 15.88 12.69 -7.48
C GLU A 109 15.29 11.81 -8.57
N GLN A 110 14.79 10.62 -8.21
CA GLN A 110 14.13 9.70 -9.16
C GLN A 110 12.60 9.70 -9.00
N ALA A 111 12.03 10.58 -8.16
CA ALA A 111 10.61 10.53 -7.84
C ALA A 111 9.70 10.69 -9.08
N ASN A 112 10.17 11.37 -10.14
CA ASN A 112 9.42 11.49 -11.39
C ASN A 112 9.70 10.37 -12.41
N GLU A 113 10.73 9.57 -12.17
CA GLU A 113 11.12 8.42 -13.01
C GLU A 113 10.50 7.11 -12.51
N LEU A 114 9.95 7.11 -11.30
CA LEU A 114 9.32 5.98 -10.65
C LEU A 114 7.80 6.12 -10.61
N CYS A 115 7.13 4.97 -10.52
CA CYS A 115 5.72 4.85 -10.20
C CYS A 115 5.50 3.73 -9.19
N ILE A 116 4.36 3.78 -8.51
CA ILE A 116 3.97 2.86 -7.46
C ILE A 116 2.56 2.34 -7.77
N VAL A 117 2.40 1.02 -7.70
CA VAL A 117 1.10 0.35 -7.63
C VAL A 117 0.93 -0.16 -6.21
N SER A 118 -0.12 0.28 -5.53
CA SER A 118 -0.45 -0.14 -4.16
C SER A 118 -1.83 -0.80 -4.15
N LEU A 119 -1.83 -2.12 -3.94
CA LEU A 119 -3.06 -2.86 -3.69
C LEU A 119 -3.31 -2.85 -2.19
N VAL A 120 -4.44 -2.33 -1.74
CA VAL A 120 -4.72 -2.15 -0.31
C VAL A 120 -5.93 -2.99 0.09
N TRP A 121 -5.73 -3.86 1.07
CA TRP A 121 -6.83 -4.53 1.75
C TRP A 121 -7.20 -3.74 3.00
N ILE A 122 -8.51 -3.57 3.20
CA ILE A 122 -9.12 -3.13 4.45
C ILE A 122 -10.17 -4.17 4.83
N ASP A 123 -10.43 -4.32 6.13
CA ASP A 123 -11.45 -5.25 6.60
C ASP A 123 -12.84 -4.89 6.04
N PRO A 124 -13.56 -5.83 5.40
CA PRO A 124 -14.92 -5.61 4.93
C PRO A 124 -15.90 -5.13 6.03
N ARG A 125 -15.62 -5.44 7.30
CA ARG A 125 -16.42 -4.98 8.46
C ARG A 125 -16.33 -3.47 8.67
N CYS A 126 -15.30 -2.79 8.14
CA CYS A 126 -15.19 -1.33 8.22
C CYS A 126 -16.44 -0.61 7.70
N GLY A 127 -17.14 -1.16 6.70
CA GLY A 127 -18.33 -0.54 6.13
C GLY A 127 -19.55 -0.53 7.06
N THR A 128 -19.55 -1.38 8.10
CA THR A 128 -20.71 -1.60 8.99
C THR A 128 -20.40 -1.47 10.47
N ASP A 129 -19.13 -1.37 10.87
CA ASP A 129 -18.74 -1.24 12.28
C ASP A 129 -19.14 0.13 12.86
N SER A 130 -19.99 0.13 13.89
CA SER A 130 -20.49 1.37 14.52
C SER A 130 -19.46 2.08 15.40
N ASN A 131 -18.35 1.43 15.74
CA ASN A 131 -17.29 1.93 16.62
C ASN A 131 -15.96 2.13 15.86
N LEU A 132 -16.01 2.18 14.52
CA LEU A 132 -14.84 2.36 13.68
C LEU A 132 -14.05 3.62 14.05
N ASP A 133 -12.82 3.44 14.51
CA ASP A 133 -11.88 4.52 14.76
C ASP A 133 -11.08 4.86 13.50
N LYS A 134 -11.47 5.96 12.84
CA LYS A 134 -10.78 6.47 11.65
C LYS A 134 -9.35 6.91 11.92
N LYS A 135 -8.98 7.26 13.15
CA LYS A 135 -7.58 7.59 13.50
C LYS A 135 -6.73 6.34 13.52
N ASP A 136 -7.25 5.24 14.08
CA ASP A 136 -6.55 3.97 14.04
C ASP A 136 -6.45 3.45 12.59
N MET A 137 -7.52 3.58 11.80
CA MET A 137 -7.49 3.25 10.38
C MET A 137 -6.44 4.05 9.60
N TYR A 138 -6.30 5.35 9.90
CA TYR A 138 -5.23 6.17 9.31
C TYR A 138 -3.85 5.61 9.71
N ARG A 139 -3.64 5.35 11.00
CA ARG A 139 -2.38 4.83 11.54
C ARG A 139 -1.99 3.52 10.87
N THR A 140 -2.87 2.53 10.85
CA THR A 140 -2.57 1.20 10.27
C THR A 140 -2.21 1.31 8.79
N ASN A 141 -2.97 2.07 8.01
CA ASN A 141 -2.70 2.24 6.57
C ASN A 141 -1.42 3.02 6.30
N TYR A 142 -1.13 4.05 7.09
CA TYR A 142 0.10 4.83 6.99
C TYR A 142 1.32 3.95 7.33
N GLU A 143 1.31 3.32 8.50
CA GLU A 143 2.42 2.49 9.00
C GLU A 143 2.66 1.28 8.07
N ALA A 144 1.60 0.61 7.63
CA ALA A 144 1.72 -0.53 6.73
C ALA A 144 2.24 -0.11 5.35
N THR A 145 1.74 1.00 4.79
CA THR A 145 2.23 1.50 3.50
C THR A 145 3.72 1.82 3.58
N LYS A 146 4.13 2.58 4.61
CA LYS A 146 5.52 2.97 4.82
C LYS A 146 6.44 1.76 5.00
N LEU A 147 6.02 0.79 5.82
CA LEU A 147 6.77 -0.45 6.03
C LEU A 147 6.88 -1.29 4.74
N ALA A 148 5.80 -1.39 3.97
CA ALA A 148 5.80 -2.11 2.68
C ALA A 148 6.74 -1.43 1.66
N VAL A 149 6.76 -0.10 1.59
CA VAL A 149 7.71 0.66 0.75
C VAL A 149 9.14 0.40 1.19
N GLN A 150 9.43 0.51 2.50
CA GLN A 150 10.76 0.26 3.04
C GLN A 150 11.25 -1.14 2.69
N ARG A 151 10.40 -2.16 2.87
CA ARG A 151 10.71 -3.56 2.54
C ARG A 151 10.94 -3.75 1.05
N ALA A 152 10.13 -3.13 0.20
CA ALA A 152 10.31 -3.18 -1.25
C ALA A 152 11.68 -2.62 -1.67
N MET A 153 12.05 -1.47 -1.12
CA MET A 153 13.33 -0.82 -1.43
C MET A 153 14.53 -1.65 -0.95
N ASN A 154 14.37 -2.41 0.13
CA ASN A 154 15.43 -3.23 0.72
C ASN A 154 15.44 -4.70 0.28
N ASN A 155 14.46 -5.18 -0.51
CA ASN A 155 14.23 -6.60 -0.78
C ASN A 155 14.05 -7.42 0.52
N GLU A 156 13.22 -6.93 1.44
CA GLU A 156 12.95 -7.59 2.71
C GLU A 156 11.60 -8.32 2.71
N PRO A 157 11.50 -9.47 3.41
CA PRO A 157 12.60 -10.19 4.06
C PRO A 157 13.56 -10.84 3.04
N SER A 158 14.80 -11.07 3.44
CA SER A 158 15.77 -11.77 2.56
C SER A 158 15.37 -13.24 2.36
N VAL A 159 15.87 -13.86 1.30
CA VAL A 159 15.67 -15.28 1.01
C VAL A 159 16.18 -16.15 2.16
N GLU A 160 17.33 -15.82 2.73
CA GLU A 160 17.91 -16.53 3.87
C GLU A 160 17.04 -16.43 5.11
N THR A 161 16.47 -15.24 5.37
CA THR A 161 15.53 -15.02 6.47
C THR A 161 14.29 -15.90 6.31
N LEU A 162 13.74 -15.97 5.10
CA LEU A 162 12.59 -16.82 4.79
C LEU A 162 12.90 -18.31 4.98
N ILE A 163 14.07 -18.77 4.52
CA ILE A 163 14.51 -20.17 4.70
C ILE A 163 14.66 -20.49 6.19
N ALA A 164 15.30 -19.61 6.97
CA ALA A 164 15.49 -19.80 8.39
C ALA A 164 14.16 -19.84 9.16
N ASN A 165 13.18 -19.04 8.74
CA ASN A 165 11.90 -18.90 9.42
C ASN A 165 10.83 -19.92 9.00
N ARG A 166 11.12 -20.75 7.99
CA ARG A 166 10.14 -21.64 7.33
C ARG A 166 9.30 -22.50 8.29
N HIS A 167 9.84 -22.89 9.45
CA HIS A 167 9.18 -23.75 10.42
C HIS A 167 8.92 -23.08 11.78
N THR A 168 9.34 -21.83 11.96
CA THR A 168 9.22 -21.09 13.22
C THR A 168 8.20 -19.96 13.15
N ILE A 169 7.96 -19.41 11.96
CA ILE A 169 6.90 -18.43 11.69
C ILE A 169 5.75 -19.15 10.99
N LYS A 170 4.53 -18.95 11.49
CA LYS A 170 3.31 -19.54 10.96
C LYS A 170 2.49 -18.52 10.19
N HIS A 171 1.67 -19.00 9.26
CA HIS A 171 0.72 -18.16 8.55
C HIS A 171 -0.53 -17.95 9.43
N ASP A 172 -1.04 -16.72 9.46
CA ASP A 172 -2.08 -16.31 10.42
C ASP A 172 -3.43 -17.02 10.24
N MET A 173 -3.69 -17.55 9.04
CA MET A 173 -4.98 -18.19 8.69
C MET A 173 -4.88 -19.68 8.38
N ASP A 174 -3.68 -20.27 8.38
CA ASP A 174 -3.49 -21.68 8.02
C ASP A 174 -2.14 -22.21 8.51
N ASP A 175 -2.10 -23.43 9.07
CA ASP A 175 -0.86 -24.05 9.56
C ASP A 175 -0.78 -25.58 9.36
N TRP A 176 -0.98 -26.07 8.13
CA TRP A 176 -0.75 -27.49 7.80
C TRP A 176 0.72 -27.95 7.79
N SER A 177 1.67 -27.10 8.19
CA SER A 177 3.12 -27.35 8.15
C SER A 177 3.76 -27.56 9.51
#